data_AF-A0A2V5SN16-F1
#
_entry.id   AF-A0A2V5SN16-F1
#
_cell.length_a   1.000
_cell.length_b   1.000
_cell.length_c   1.000
_cell.angle_alpha   90.00
_cell.angle_beta   90.00
_cell.angle_gamma   90.00
#
_symmetry.space_group_name_H-M   'P 1'
#
loop_
_entity.id
_entity.type
_entity.pdbx_description
1 polymer ?
#
loop_
_entity_poly.entity_id
_entity_poly.type
_entity_poly.pdbx_seq_one_letter_code
_entity_poly.pdbx_strand_id
1 'polypeptide(L)'
;MYDITSRAVHAPAMKQEMFREIEAAQPEFVLDVHDPFSWSVGFSPAEQSIREWLDEYLKSGNYQRVAVAENVAGQIVYRWDANAAGYSPASKFYISVYQRKP
;
A
#
# COMPACT_ATOMS: atom_id res chain seq x y z
N MET A 1 5.62 18.56 3.71
CA MET A 1 5.11 17.33 3.06
C MET A 1 4.18 17.78 1.94
N TYR A 2 4.39 17.31 0.72
CA TYR A 2 3.54 17.72 -0.41
C TYR A 2 2.17 17.08 -0.27
N ASP A 3 1.13 17.88 -0.35
CA ASP A 3 -0.24 17.41 -0.22
C ASP A 3 -0.76 16.90 -1.58
N ILE A 4 -0.34 15.69 -1.93
CA ILE A 4 -0.65 15.00 -3.19
C ILE A 4 -2.11 14.52 -3.27
N THR A 5 -2.82 14.51 -2.14
CA THR A 5 -4.23 14.16 -2.01
C THR A 5 -5.14 15.40 -1.94
N SER A 6 -4.56 16.61 -1.82
CA SER A 6 -5.31 17.87 -1.89
C SER A 6 -5.99 18.13 -3.23
N ARG A 7 -6.82 19.18 -3.23
CA ARG A 7 -7.39 19.79 -4.44
C ARG A 7 -6.46 20.80 -5.13
N ALA A 8 -5.18 20.85 -4.77
CA ALA A 8 -4.23 21.78 -5.39
C ALA A 8 -4.09 21.48 -6.90
N VAL A 9 -3.90 22.52 -7.70
CA VAL A 9 -3.85 22.43 -9.18
C VAL A 9 -2.76 21.47 -9.69
N HIS A 10 -1.66 21.33 -8.94
CA HIS A 10 -0.54 20.47 -9.31
C HIS A 10 -0.65 19.03 -8.76
N ALA A 11 -1.55 18.77 -7.81
CA ALA A 11 -1.67 17.47 -7.15
C ALA A 11 -1.89 16.30 -8.14
N PRO A 12 -2.72 16.42 -9.21
CA PRO A 12 -2.86 15.36 -10.20
C PRO A 12 -1.57 15.04 -10.96
N ALA A 13 -0.79 16.06 -11.34
CA ALA A 13 0.47 15.88 -12.05
C ALA A 13 1.52 15.20 -11.15
N MET A 14 1.64 15.68 -9.92
CA MET A 14 2.55 15.11 -8.92
C MET A 14 2.23 13.65 -8.60
N LYS A 15 0.94 13.29 -8.51
CA LYS A 15 0.50 11.90 -8.32
C LYS A 15 0.93 10.99 -9.47
N GLN A 16 0.76 11.46 -10.71
CA GLN A 16 1.19 10.72 -11.89
C GLN A 16 2.71 10.60 -11.98
N GLU A 17 3.46 11.62 -11.55
CA GLU A 17 4.91 11.55 -11.40
C GLU A 17 5.32 10.50 -10.37
N MET A 18 4.70 10.52 -9.19
CA MET A 18 4.94 9.53 -8.13
C MET A 18 4.73 8.09 -8.63
N PHE A 19 3.65 7.82 -9.37
CA PHE A 19 3.41 6.50 -9.94
C PHE A 19 4.53 6.06 -10.89
N ARG A 20 4.92 6.93 -11.84
CA ARG A 20 6.00 6.65 -12.78
C ARG A 20 7.35 6.43 -12.10
N GLU A 21 7.66 7.24 -11.08
CA GLU A 21 8.90 7.13 -10.34
C GLU A 21 9.00 5.81 -9.58
N ILE A 22 7.91 5.38 -8.93
CA ILE A 22 7.86 4.08 -8.24
C ILE A 22 7.96 2.93 -9.23
N GLU A 23 7.24 3.00 -10.36
CA GLU A 23 7.30 1.98 -11.42
C GLU A 23 8.70 1.84 -12.00
N ALA A 24 9.38 2.96 -12.28
CA ALA A 24 10.74 2.96 -12.82
C ALA A 24 11.78 2.49 -11.79
N ALA A 25 11.62 2.85 -10.52
CA ALA A 25 12.54 2.47 -9.45
C ALA A 25 12.46 0.97 -9.13
N GLN A 26 11.28 0.35 -9.32
CA GLN A 26 11.00 -1.04 -8.92
C GLN A 26 11.54 -1.38 -7.52
N PRO A 27 10.98 -0.77 -6.45
CA PRO A 27 11.48 -0.94 -5.11
C PRO A 27 11.66 -2.40 -4.72
N GLU A 28 12.71 -2.70 -3.93
CA GLU A 28 12.89 -4.05 -3.40
C GLU A 28 11.72 -4.43 -2.47
N PHE A 29 11.21 -3.46 -1.71
CA PHE A 29 10.10 -3.63 -0.80
C PHE A 29 9.04 -2.55 -0.98
N VAL A 30 7.76 -2.96 -0.86
CA VAL A 30 6.60 -2.08 -0.86
C VAL A 30 5.78 -2.37 0.41
N LEU A 31 5.48 -1.33 1.17
CA LEU A 31 4.63 -1.40 2.35
C LEU A 31 3.25 -0.88 2.00
N ASP A 32 2.25 -1.73 2.16
CA ASP A 32 0.85 -1.41 1.95
C ASP A 32 0.13 -1.33 3.31
N VAL A 33 -0.22 -0.11 3.71
CA VAL A 33 -0.77 0.20 5.04
C VAL A 33 -2.30 0.29 4.95
N HIS A 34 -2.97 -0.69 5.56
CA HIS A 34 -4.42 -0.75 5.73
C HIS A 34 -4.77 -0.37 7.15
N ASP A 35 -4.59 0.90 7.50
CA ASP A 35 -5.10 1.47 8.74
C ASP A 35 -5.76 2.81 8.41
N PRO A 36 -7.10 2.92 8.53
CA PRO A 36 -7.85 4.14 8.23
C PRO A 36 -7.38 5.36 9.03
N PHE A 37 -6.80 5.17 10.22
CA PHE A 37 -6.38 6.27 11.09
C PHE A 37 -4.95 6.74 10.83
N SER A 38 -4.09 5.86 10.29
CA SER A 38 -2.66 6.16 10.07
C SER A 38 -2.45 7.36 9.14
N TRP A 39 -3.41 7.62 8.25
CA TRP A 39 -3.33 8.72 7.28
C TRP A 39 -4.46 9.74 7.41
N SER A 40 -5.38 9.55 8.38
CA SER A 40 -6.61 10.36 8.51
C SER A 40 -7.33 10.55 7.16
N VAL A 41 -7.26 9.52 6.31
CA VAL A 41 -7.70 9.54 4.92
C VAL A 41 -9.22 9.47 4.87
N GLY A 42 -9.81 10.44 4.18
CA GLY A 42 -11.25 10.60 4.07
C GLY A 42 -11.73 10.26 2.68
N PHE A 43 -11.69 8.98 2.29
CA PHE A 43 -12.21 8.41 1.02
C PHE A 43 -12.29 9.39 -0.15
N SER A 44 -11.23 10.16 -0.40
CA SER A 44 -11.24 11.15 -1.47
C SER A 44 -11.00 10.45 -2.80
N PRO A 45 -11.49 10.99 -3.94
CA PRO A 45 -11.18 10.42 -5.25
C PRO A 45 -9.67 10.30 -5.52
N ALA A 46 -8.85 11.20 -4.94
CA ALA A 46 -7.40 11.15 -5.06
C ALA A 46 -6.82 9.94 -4.30
N GLU A 47 -7.24 9.72 -3.07
CA GLU A 47 -6.84 8.55 -2.26
C GLU A 47 -7.28 7.24 -2.91
N GLN A 48 -8.52 7.20 -3.41
CA GLN A 48 -9.05 6.05 -4.12
C GLN A 48 -8.18 5.69 -5.33
N SER A 49 -7.78 6.66 -6.14
CA SER A 49 -6.91 6.40 -7.29
C SER A 49 -5.50 5.92 -6.92
N ILE A 50 -4.94 6.36 -5.78
CA ILE A 50 -3.65 5.83 -5.28
C ILE A 50 -3.83 4.38 -4.87
N ARG A 51 -4.96 4.05 -4.24
CA ARG A 51 -5.25 2.69 -3.81
C ARG A 51 -5.47 1.75 -4.99
N GLU A 52 -6.24 2.17 -5.98
CA GLU A 52 -6.47 1.42 -7.22
C GLU A 52 -5.15 1.16 -7.95
N TRP A 53 -4.32 2.19 -8.11
CA TRP A 53 -3.00 2.05 -8.72
C TRP A 53 -2.08 1.09 -7.93
N LEU A 54 -2.03 1.19 -6.59
CA LEU A 54 -1.22 0.30 -5.77
C LEU A 54 -1.67 -1.16 -5.89
N ASP A 55 -2.99 -1.39 -5.88
CA ASP A 55 -3.57 -2.72 -6.05
C ASP A 55 -3.18 -3.32 -7.40
N GLU A 56 -3.25 -2.55 -8.49
CA GLU A 56 -2.81 -2.98 -9.83
C GLU A 56 -1.30 -3.24 -9.88
N TYR A 57 -0.50 -2.34 -9.32
CA TYR A 57 0.96 -2.45 -9.26
C TYR A 57 1.41 -3.72 -8.56
N LEU A 58 0.80 -4.05 -7.41
CA LEU A 58 1.11 -5.27 -6.65
C LEU A 58 0.58 -6.54 -7.33
N LYS A 59 -0.55 -6.47 -8.06
CA LYS A 59 -1.14 -7.59 -8.82
C LYS A 59 -0.44 -7.88 -10.15
N SER A 60 0.46 -7.00 -10.61
CA SER A 60 1.24 -7.18 -11.85
C SER A 60 2.07 -8.47 -11.90
N GLY A 61 2.25 -9.15 -10.77
CA GLY A 61 3.00 -10.40 -10.66
C GLY A 61 4.47 -10.20 -10.31
N ASN A 62 4.97 -8.96 -10.30
CA ASN A 62 6.36 -8.59 -9.98
C ASN A 62 6.67 -8.65 -8.48
N TYR A 63 5.64 -8.71 -7.63
CA TYR A 63 5.78 -8.68 -6.18
C TYR A 63 5.15 -9.91 -5.55
N GLN A 64 5.70 -10.31 -4.41
CA GLN A 64 5.14 -11.32 -3.53
C GLN A 64 4.98 -10.76 -2.12
N ARG A 65 3.89 -11.09 -1.45
CA ARG A 65 3.69 -10.67 -0.06
C ARG A 65 4.52 -11.57 0.86
N VAL A 66 5.42 -10.95 1.61
CA VAL A 66 6.38 -11.62 2.50
C VAL A 66 6.09 -11.37 3.98
N ALA A 67 5.29 -10.37 4.32
CA ALA A 67 4.84 -10.19 5.70
C ALA A 67 3.46 -9.58 5.81
N VAL A 68 2.79 -9.88 6.92
CA VAL A 68 1.59 -9.17 7.38
C VAL A 68 1.75 -8.91 8.87
N ALA A 69 1.57 -7.66 9.29
CA ALA A 69 1.38 -7.29 10.69
C ALA A 69 -0.07 -6.84 10.85
N GLU A 70 -0.85 -7.54 11.68
CA GLU A 70 -2.28 -7.30 11.83
C GLU A 70 -2.64 -7.06 13.30
N ASN A 71 -3.48 -6.06 13.57
CA ASN A 71 -4.08 -5.87 14.89
C ASN A 71 -5.35 -6.73 15.04
N VAL A 72 -5.25 -7.78 15.84
CA VAL A 72 -6.36 -8.68 16.21
C VAL A 72 -6.73 -8.42 17.67
N ALA A 73 -7.87 -7.75 17.89
CA ALA A 73 -8.41 -7.45 19.21
C ALA A 73 -7.41 -6.78 20.18
N GLY A 74 -6.59 -5.85 19.67
CA GLY A 74 -5.60 -5.10 20.45
C GLY A 74 -4.21 -5.75 20.53
N GLN A 75 -4.02 -6.91 19.90
CA GLN A 75 -2.72 -7.57 19.81
C GLN A 75 -2.21 -7.57 18.38
N ILE A 76 -0.91 -7.32 18.21
CA ILE A 76 -0.28 -7.40 16.88
C ILE A 76 0.16 -8.83 16.62
N VAL A 77 -0.39 -9.43 15.56
CA VAL A 77 -0.02 -10.75 15.06
C VAL A 77 0.82 -10.56 13.80
N TYR A 78 1.98 -11.20 13.79
CA TYR A 78 2.89 -11.19 12.64
C TYR A 78 2.79 -12.51 11.88
N ARG A 79 2.80 -12.41 10.55
CA ARG A 79 2.92 -13.54 9.64
C ARG A 79 4.03 -13.23 8.64
N TRP A 80 4.86 -14.23 8.37
CA TRP A 80 6.04 -14.10 7.52
C TRP A 80 6.02 -15.15 6.40
N ASP A 81 6.68 -14.82 5.30
CA ASP A 81 6.96 -15.67 4.14
C ASP A 81 5.73 -16.43 3.64
N ALA A 82 5.79 -17.77 3.61
CA ALA A 82 4.72 -18.64 3.16
C ALA A 82 3.39 -18.42 3.93
N ASN A 83 3.47 -18.03 5.21
CA ASN A 83 2.29 -17.73 6.01
C ASN A 83 1.66 -16.37 5.66
N ALA A 84 2.37 -15.51 4.94
CA ALA A 84 1.88 -14.22 4.46
C ALA A 84 1.30 -14.30 3.04
N ALA A 85 1.87 -15.12 2.14
CA ALA A 85 1.52 -15.13 0.71
C ALA A 85 0.00 -15.22 0.43
N GLY A 86 -0.72 -16.11 1.10
CA GLY A 86 -2.16 -16.32 0.93
C GLY A 86 -3.07 -15.78 2.05
N TYR A 87 -2.51 -15.09 3.05
CA TYR A 87 -3.27 -14.69 4.21
C TYR A 87 -4.30 -13.58 3.91
N SER A 88 -5.53 -13.75 4.37
CA SER A 88 -6.54 -12.70 4.34
C SER A 88 -6.69 -12.15 5.76
N PRO A 89 -6.26 -10.90 6.04
CA PRO A 89 -6.46 -10.27 7.34
C PRO A 89 -7.95 -10.25 7.73
N ALA A 90 -8.24 -10.55 8.98
CA ALA A 90 -9.60 -10.55 9.54
C ALA A 90 -10.04 -9.15 9.99
N SER A 91 -9.10 -8.22 10.17
CA SER A 91 -9.31 -6.85 10.59
C SER A 91 -9.06 -5.84 9.46
N LYS A 92 -9.46 -4.59 9.70
CA LYS A 92 -9.14 -3.44 8.84
C LYS A 92 -7.87 -2.70 9.28
N PHE A 93 -7.06 -3.29 10.17
CA PHE A 93 -5.90 -2.66 10.79
C PHE A 93 -4.68 -3.56 10.58
N TYR A 94 -4.07 -3.47 9.40
CA TYR A 94 -2.92 -4.29 9.06
C TYR A 94 -1.96 -3.59 8.11
N ILE A 95 -0.74 -4.08 8.07
CA ILE A 95 0.29 -3.69 7.10
C ILE A 95 0.70 -4.95 6.36
N SER A 96 0.71 -4.89 5.04
CA SER A 96 1.29 -5.93 4.18
C SER A 96 2.63 -5.47 3.65
N VAL A 97 3.65 -6.33 3.72
CA VAL A 97 4.97 -6.09 3.12
C VAL A 97 5.10 -6.98 1.90
N TYR A 98 5.42 -6.36 0.78
CA TYR A 98 5.68 -7.02 -0.49
C TYR A 98 7.14 -6.89 -0.83
N GLN A 99 7.74 -7.97 -1.33
CA GLN A 99 9.09 -7.99 -1.86
C GLN A 99 9.04 -8.21 -3.36
N ARG A 100 9.90 -7.51 -4.10
CA ARG A 100 10.08 -7.73 -5.54
C ARG A 100 10.60 -9.14 -5.78
N LYS A 101 10.01 -9.84 -6.74
CA LYS A 101 10.50 -11.15 -7.17
C LYS A 101 11.81 -10.99 -7.95
N PRO A 102 12.73 -11.95 -7.84
CA PRO A 102 13.95 -11.97 -8.65
C PRO A 102 13.67 -12.11 -10.14
#